data_AF-A0A3D1GEG2-F1
#
_entry.id   AF-A0A3D1GEG2-F1
#
_cell.length_a   1.000
_cell.length_b   1.000
_cell.length_c   1.000
_cell.angle_alpha   90.00
_cell.angle_beta   90.00
_cell.angle_gamma   90.00
#
_symmetry.space_group_name_H-M   'P 1'
#
loop_
_entity.id
_entity.type
_entity.pdbx_description
1 polymer ?
#
loop_
_entity_poly.entity_id
_entity_poly.type
_entity_poly.pdbx_seq_one_letter_code
_entity_poly.pdbx_strand_id
1 'polypeptide(L)' 'DIISEFTHDADSYNGDINWYNNYSDDPRVLPGGEHAWDIQSNANQILTTGLYLYSVKDLASGEVQTGKIVIIK' A
#
# COMPACT_ATOMS: atom_id res chain seq x y z
N ASP A 1 13.32 -11.11 -5.23
CA ASP A 1 13.44 -10.33 -4.00
C ASP A 1 12.08 -9.76 -3.63
N ILE A 2 11.77 -9.61 -2.34
CA ILE A 2 10.51 -9.00 -1.89
C ILE A 2 10.75 -7.50 -1.77
N ILE A 3 9.94 -6.73 -2.50
CA ILE A 3 10.09 -5.27 -2.53
C ILE A 3 9.50 -4.64 -1.27
N SER A 4 8.28 -5.01 -0.90
CA SER A 4 7.59 -4.54 0.29
C SER A 4 6.55 -5.57 0.72
N GLU A 5 6.19 -5.54 2.00
CA GLU A 5 5.14 -6.35 2.61
C GLU A 5 4.55 -5.56 3.78
N PHE A 6 3.23 -5.50 3.86
CA PHE A 6 2.52 -4.87 4.97
C PHE A 6 1.18 -5.59 5.21
N THR A 7 0.67 -5.47 6.43
CA THR A 7 -0.68 -5.92 6.79
C THR A 7 -1.64 -4.75 6.71
N HIS A 8 -2.82 -5.01 6.18
CA HIS A 8 -3.86 -4.02 5.97
C HIS A 8 -5.11 -4.34 6.78
N ASP A 9 -5.67 -3.35 7.47
CA ASP A 9 -6.93 -3.45 8.19
C ASP A 9 -7.70 -2.13 8.06
N ALA A 10 -8.87 -2.20 7.41
CA ALA A 10 -9.71 -1.04 7.13
C ALA A 10 -10.35 -0.45 8.39
N ASP A 11 -10.59 -1.26 9.44
CA ASP A 11 -11.26 -0.81 10.66
C ASP A 11 -10.35 0.06 11.53
N SER A 12 -9.03 -0.17 11.45
CA SER A 12 -8.02 0.55 12.22
C SER A 12 -7.22 1.57 11.40
N TYR A 13 -7.31 1.54 10.07
CA TYR A 13 -6.57 2.47 9.22
C TYR A 13 -7.21 3.85 9.17
N ASN A 14 -6.43 4.87 9.54
CA ASN A 14 -6.86 6.26 9.54
C ASN A 14 -5.92 7.17 8.73
N GLY A 15 -5.17 6.64 7.77
CA GLY A 15 -4.23 7.42 6.96
C GLY A 15 -2.93 7.73 7.69
N ASP A 16 -1.84 7.14 7.24
CA ASP A 16 -0.54 7.12 7.92
C ASP A 16 0.49 8.13 7.39
N ILE A 17 0.14 8.86 6.32
CA ILE A 17 0.99 9.94 5.78
C ILE A 17 0.64 11.31 6.34
N ASN A 18 1.67 12.15 6.51
CA ASN A 18 1.54 13.50 7.06
C ASN A 18 0.60 14.42 6.25
N TRP A 19 0.32 14.09 4.98
CA TRP A 19 -0.67 14.81 4.18
C TRP A 19 -2.02 14.90 4.88
N TYR A 20 -2.50 13.80 5.46
CA TYR A 20 -3.82 13.79 6.10
C TYR A 20 -3.90 14.72 7.32
N ASN A 21 -2.81 14.90 8.05
CA ASN A 21 -2.80 15.79 9.22
C ASN A 21 -2.90 17.27 8.85
N ASN A 22 -2.50 17.63 7.63
CA ASN A 22 -2.48 19.02 7.17
C ASN A 22 -3.68 19.38 6.28
N TYR A 23 -4.29 18.38 5.63
CA TYR A 23 -5.24 18.60 4.54
C TYR A 23 -6.54 17.80 4.63
N SER A 24 -6.72 16.96 5.66
CA SER A 24 -7.98 16.23 5.89
C SER A 24 -8.90 16.99 6.85
N ASP A 25 -10.22 16.82 6.65
CA ASP A 25 -11.26 17.28 7.58
C ASP A 25 -11.38 16.38 8.83
N ASP A 26 -12.09 16.89 9.84
CA ASP A 26 -12.52 16.18 11.06
C ASP A 26 -14.06 16.09 11.10
N PRO A 27 -14.68 14.89 11.07
CA PRO A 27 -14.03 13.57 11.05
C PRO A 27 -13.48 13.19 9.68
N ARG A 28 -12.31 12.52 9.69
CA ARG A 28 -11.70 11.93 8.52
C ARG A 28 -12.51 10.71 8.05
N VAL A 29 -12.79 10.63 6.76
CA VAL A 29 -13.46 9.49 6.13
C VAL A 29 -12.52 8.93 5.06
N LEU A 30 -12.13 7.67 5.21
CA LEU A 30 -11.30 6.94 4.26
C LEU A 30 -12.01 5.66 3.82
N PRO A 31 -11.79 5.19 2.58
CA PRO A 31 -12.31 3.89 2.13
C PRO A 31 -11.67 2.70 2.85
N GLY A 32 -10.71 2.94 3.75
CA GLY A 32 -9.98 1.91 4.50
C GLY A 32 -8.92 1.22 3.66
N GLY A 33 -9.22 0.93 2.38
CA GLY A 33 -8.46 0.13 1.41
C GLY A 33 -7.24 0.77 0.73
N GLU A 34 -6.97 2.06 0.96
CA GLU A 34 -5.93 2.80 0.22
C GLU A 34 -4.75 3.15 1.13
N HIS A 35 -3.57 2.63 0.79
CA HIS A 35 -2.32 2.90 1.50
C HIS A 35 -1.39 3.73 0.64
N ALA A 36 -0.72 4.70 1.26
CA ALA A 36 0.37 5.36 0.60
C ALA A 36 1.55 4.39 0.48
N TRP A 37 2.14 4.31 -0.70
CA TRP A 37 3.33 3.50 -0.91
C TRP A 37 4.50 4.41 -1.25
N ASP A 38 5.54 4.41 -0.41
CA ASP A 38 6.83 4.96 -0.80
C ASP A 38 7.48 4.01 -1.81
N ILE A 39 7.89 4.51 -2.98
CA ILE A 39 8.43 3.73 -4.11
C ILE A 39 9.90 3.32 -3.81
N GLN A 40 10.12 2.87 -2.59
CA GLN A 40 11.35 2.38 -2.04
C GLN A 40 11.11 0.95 -1.56
N SER A 41 12.05 0.05 -1.87
CA SER A 41 12.00 -1.30 -1.30
C SER A 41 12.29 -1.27 0.20
N ASN A 42 11.91 -2.33 0.91
CA ASN A 42 12.30 -2.57 2.31
C ASN A 42 13.84 -2.61 2.51
N ALA A 43 14.61 -2.79 1.42
CA ALA A 43 16.07 -2.69 1.41
C ALA A 43 16.59 -1.26 1.13
N ASN A 44 15.73 -0.25 1.23
CA ASN A 44 16.02 1.16 0.98
C ASN A 44 16.49 1.49 -0.45
N GLN A 45 16.12 0.70 -1.45
CA GLN A 45 16.46 0.97 -2.86
C GLN A 45 15.27 1.59 -3.59
N ILE A 46 15.55 2.62 -4.40
CA ILE A 46 14.56 3.23 -5.28
C ILE A 46 14.17 2.21 -6.36
N LEU A 47 12.87 2.03 -6.60
CA LEU A 47 12.42 1.14 -7.67
C LEU A 47 12.76 1.71 -9.05
N THR A 48 13.25 0.84 -9.93
CA THR A 48 13.53 1.18 -11.33
C THR A 48 12.29 0.94 -12.18
N THR A 49 12.19 1.62 -13.33
CA THR A 49 11.20 1.31 -14.37
C THR A 49 11.21 -0.19 -14.67
N GLY A 50 10.04 -0.85 -14.64
CA GLY A 50 9.95 -2.28 -14.81
C GLY A 50 8.60 -2.88 -14.45
N LEU A 51 8.46 -4.18 -14.72
CA LEU A 51 7.30 -4.98 -14.35
C LEU A 51 7.52 -5.60 -12.97
N TYR A 52 6.59 -5.38 -12.07
CA TYR A 52 6.55 -5.94 -10.72
C TYR A 52 5.32 -6.82 -10.57
N LEU A 53 5.41 -7.78 -9.66
CA LEU A 53 4.30 -8.66 -9.27
C LEU A 53 3.84 -8.27 -7.88
N TYR A 54 2.54 -8.39 -7.63
CA TYR A 54 1.97 -8.25 -6.28
C TYR A 54 1.06 -9.42 -5.98
N SER A 55 0.89 -9.68 -4.68
CA SER A 55 -0.04 -10.66 -4.14
C SER A 55 -0.72 -10.06 -2.92
N VAL A 56 -2.03 -10.18 -2.83
CA VAL A 56 -2.84 -9.77 -1.68
C VAL A 56 -3.56 -11.01 -1.17
N LYS A 57 -3.48 -11.25 0.13
CA LYS A 57 -4.18 -12.33 0.79
C LYS A 57 -5.23 -11.76 1.73
N ASP A 58 -6.48 -12.16 1.53
CA ASP A 58 -7.52 -11.97 2.53
C ASP A 58 -7.26 -12.94 3.69
N LEU A 59 -7.07 -12.39 4.89
CA LEU A 59 -6.75 -13.19 6.09
C LEU A 59 -7.98 -13.89 6.67
N ALA A 60 -9.20 -13.44 6.37
CA ALA A 60 -10.44 -14.06 6.82
C ALA A 60 -10.86 -15.23 5.92
N SER A 61 -10.87 -15.04 4.60
CA SER A 61 -11.24 -16.10 3.64
C SER A 61 -10.07 -17.00 3.23
N GLY A 62 -8.84 -16.49 3.32
CA GLY A 62 -7.64 -17.14 2.80
C GLY A 62 -7.45 -16.99 1.30
N GLU A 63 -8.35 -16.31 0.60
CA GLU A 63 -8.26 -16.06 -0.84
C GLU A 63 -7.01 -15.23 -1.17
N VAL A 64 -6.34 -15.59 -2.26
CA VAL A 64 -5.13 -14.91 -2.74
C VAL A 64 -5.40 -14.35 -4.13
N GLN A 65 -5.26 -13.03 -4.25
CA GLN A 65 -5.29 -12.33 -5.52
C GLN A 65 -3.87 -11.94 -5.92
N THR A 66 -3.51 -12.19 -7.17
CA THR A 66 -2.19 -11.83 -7.70
C THR A 66 -2.35 -10.96 -8.92
N GLY A 67 -1.42 -10.05 -9.13
CA GLY A 67 -1.42 -9.20 -10.31
C GLY A 67 -0.05 -8.70 -10.67
N LYS A 68 -0.03 -7.79 -11.66
CA LYS A 68 1.19 -7.17 -12.16
C LYS A 68 0.99 -5.66 -12.20
N ILE A 69 2.07 -4.93 -11.93
CA ILE A 69 2.12 -3.48 -12.04
C ILE A 69 3.38 -3.08 -12.81
N VAL A 70 3.26 -2.07 -13.68
CA VAL A 70 4.40 -1.50 -14.39
C VAL A 70 4.72 -0.16 -13.78
N ILE A 71 5.96 0.03 -13.33
CA ILE A 71 6.47 1.33 -12.89
C ILE A 71 7.17 1.97 -14.10
N ILE A 72 6.82 3.23 -14.40
CA ILE A 72 7.43 4.06 -15.43
C ILE A 72 7.76 5.41 -14.79
N LYS A 73 9.00 5.89 -14.94
CA LYS A 73 9.50 7.16 -14.38
C LYS A 73 9.78 8.17 -15.48
#